data_AF-A0ABD3XBI5-F1
#
_entry.id   AF-A0ABD3XBI5-F1
#
_cell.length_a   1.000
_cell.length_b   1.000
_cell.length_c   1.000
_cell.angle_alpha   90.00
_cell.angle_beta   90.00
_cell.angle_gamma   90.00
#
_symmetry.space_group_name_H-M   'P 1'
#
loop_
_entity.id
_entity.type
_entity.pdbx_description
1 polymer ?
#
loop_
_entity_poly.entity_id
_entity_poly.type
_entity_poly.pdbx_seq_one_letter_code
_entity_poly.pdbx_strand_id
1 'polypeptide(L)'
;MTMLRCALLVIFLVASVFSLPTGAPPKACDRMIPGHGPDTVSGDPPFAIHISTTSYKAGSVITGSITPTQEGHMIRGILLQARSTTNTSEMLGTFVPTSTDTHTVCGPQNLTALTHSNPKQKAAVTFSWMAPSEPVGDFIFRLTIVENFHPSQYWLNITSPVVSDCSQKTATDPDDSCEDLPTPHFFDVSEYGYKFERL
;
A
#
# COMPACT_ATOMS: atom_id res chain seq x y z
N MET A 1 25.29 -46.39 2.74
CA MET A 1 24.86 -45.62 1.53
C MET A 1 23.38 -45.19 1.58
N THR A 2 22.51 -45.85 2.35
CA THR A 2 21.09 -45.51 2.54
C THR A 2 20.87 -44.24 3.38
N MET A 3 21.65 -44.02 4.45
CA MET A 3 21.55 -42.83 5.31
C MET A 3 21.86 -41.52 4.56
N LEU A 4 22.84 -41.55 3.64
CA LEU A 4 23.22 -40.39 2.81
C LEU A 4 22.12 -40.05 1.79
N ARG A 5 21.40 -41.05 1.29
CA ARG A 5 20.25 -40.86 0.39
C ARG A 5 19.03 -40.28 1.11
N CYS A 6 18.76 -40.70 2.35
CA CYS A 6 17.71 -40.11 3.18
C CYS A 6 18.04 -38.66 3.59
N ALA A 7 19.29 -38.39 3.95
CA ALA A 7 19.73 -37.03 4.27
C ALA A 7 19.60 -36.07 3.07
N LEU A 8 19.99 -36.51 1.87
CA LEU A 8 19.82 -35.71 0.64
C LEU A 8 18.34 -35.49 0.27
N LEU A 9 17.47 -36.49 0.49
CA LEU A 9 16.01 -36.34 0.30
C LEU A 9 15.38 -35.37 1.31
N VAL A 10 15.79 -35.39 2.57
CA VAL A 10 15.34 -34.43 3.59
C VAL A 10 15.85 -33.03 3.26
N ILE A 11 17.11 -32.87 2.86
CA ILE A 11 17.69 -31.57 2.45
C ILE A 11 16.99 -31.02 1.19
N PHE A 12 16.58 -31.87 0.25
CA PHE A 12 15.82 -31.47 -0.95
C PHE A 12 14.34 -31.16 -0.64
N LEU A 13 13.77 -31.77 0.40
CA LEU A 13 12.43 -31.48 0.92
C LEU A 13 12.37 -30.23 1.79
N VAL A 14 13.50 -29.78 2.36
CA VAL A 14 13.65 -28.41 2.89
C VAL A 14 13.91 -27.46 1.72
N ALA A 15 13.03 -27.50 0.70
CA ALA A 15 12.85 -26.39 -0.20
C ALA A 15 12.42 -25.23 0.68
N SER A 16 13.37 -24.32 0.94
CA SER A 16 13.20 -23.17 1.81
C SER A 16 11.95 -22.44 1.34
N VAL A 17 10.88 -22.51 2.13
CA VAL A 17 9.69 -21.69 1.88
C VAL A 17 10.21 -20.27 2.06
N PHE A 18 10.40 -19.55 0.96
CA PHE A 18 10.86 -18.17 0.99
C PHE A 18 9.83 -17.37 1.77
N SER A 19 10.06 -17.19 3.07
CA SER A 19 9.41 -16.15 3.82
C SER A 19 9.80 -14.84 3.15
N LEU A 20 8.83 -13.96 2.97
CA LEU A 20 9.06 -12.61 2.47
C LEU A 20 8.99 -11.65 3.67
N PRO A 21 9.96 -11.71 4.61
CA PRO A 21 9.94 -10.84 5.78
C PRO A 21 10.10 -9.38 5.37
N THR A 22 10.61 -9.11 4.16
CA THR A 22 10.90 -7.80 3.62
C THR A 22 9.84 -7.31 2.64
N GLY A 23 8.58 -7.71 2.77
CA GLY A 23 7.49 -7.14 1.97
C GLY A 23 6.96 -8.00 0.83
N ALA A 24 5.90 -7.50 0.19
CA ALA A 24 5.25 -8.17 -0.93
C ALA A 24 6.17 -8.19 -2.17
N PRO A 25 6.19 -9.30 -2.93
CA PRO A 25 6.96 -9.38 -4.16
C PRO A 25 6.19 -8.68 -5.31
N PRO A 26 6.86 -8.22 -6.39
CA PRO A 26 6.20 -7.56 -7.53
C PRO A 26 5.07 -8.39 -8.16
N LYS A 27 5.15 -9.72 -8.13
CA LYS A 27 4.08 -10.61 -8.63
C LYS A 27 2.77 -10.53 -7.85
N ALA A 28 2.77 -9.93 -6.65
CA ALA A 28 1.57 -9.74 -5.83
C ALA A 28 0.81 -8.45 -6.17
N CYS A 29 1.39 -7.54 -6.97
CA CYS A 29 0.83 -6.21 -7.22
C CYS A 29 -0.59 -6.25 -7.81
N ASP A 30 -0.83 -7.11 -8.78
CA ASP A 30 -2.11 -7.11 -9.51
C ASP A 30 -3.24 -7.69 -8.66
N ARG A 31 -2.97 -8.85 -8.04
CA ARG A 31 -3.97 -9.60 -7.27
C ARG A 31 -4.11 -9.11 -5.84
N MET A 32 -3.04 -8.57 -5.27
CA MET A 32 -2.90 -8.23 -3.85
C MET A 32 -3.14 -9.42 -2.90
N ILE A 33 -2.94 -10.65 -3.36
CA ILE A 33 -3.14 -11.86 -2.55
C ILE A 33 -1.79 -12.33 -1.99
N PRO A 34 -1.64 -12.55 -0.68
CA PRO A 34 -0.45 -13.14 -0.09
C PRO A 34 -0.14 -14.52 -0.68
N GLY A 35 1.13 -14.82 -0.93
CA GLY A 35 1.56 -16.01 -1.66
C GLY A 35 1.61 -17.33 -0.88
N HIS A 36 1.18 -17.34 0.39
CA HIS A 36 1.32 -18.49 1.29
C HIS A 36 0.07 -18.65 2.19
N GLY A 37 -0.50 -19.86 2.19
CA GLY A 37 -1.52 -20.34 3.13
C GLY A 37 -3.00 -20.15 2.69
N PRO A 38 -3.88 -21.15 2.88
CA PRO A 38 -5.30 -20.87 3.18
C PRO A 38 -5.38 -20.25 4.59
N ASP A 39 -6.27 -19.35 4.98
CA ASP A 39 -7.53 -18.85 4.43
C ASP A 39 -7.55 -17.31 4.57
N THR A 40 -8.18 -16.60 3.63
CA THR A 40 -8.69 -15.26 3.92
C THR A 40 -9.59 -15.35 5.14
N VAL A 41 -9.43 -14.48 6.13
CA VAL A 41 -10.38 -14.43 7.23
C VAL A 41 -11.73 -13.92 6.69
N SER A 42 -12.80 -14.69 6.88
CA SER A 42 -14.15 -14.26 6.53
C SER A 42 -14.69 -13.28 7.59
N GLY A 43 -15.32 -12.20 7.15
CA GLY A 43 -15.90 -11.19 8.02
C GLY A 43 -15.26 -9.82 7.84
N ASP A 44 -15.76 -8.84 8.59
CA ASP A 44 -15.27 -7.47 8.51
C ASP A 44 -13.83 -7.38 9.03
N PRO A 45 -12.94 -6.68 8.29
CA PRO A 45 -11.56 -6.51 8.71
C PRO A 45 -11.48 -5.63 9.96
N PRO A 46 -10.74 -6.02 11.02
CA PRO A 46 -10.56 -5.21 12.22
C PRO A 46 -9.52 -4.10 12.00
N PHE A 47 -9.49 -3.50 10.81
CA PHE A 47 -8.52 -2.50 10.39
C PHE A 47 -9.17 -1.49 9.45
N ALA A 48 -8.72 -0.23 9.50
CA ALA A 48 -9.21 0.84 8.65
C ALA A 48 -8.06 1.65 8.03
N ILE A 49 -8.36 2.26 6.88
CA ILE A 49 -7.51 3.28 6.27
C ILE A 49 -8.10 4.64 6.64
N HIS A 50 -7.29 5.48 7.27
CA HIS A 50 -7.60 6.88 7.54
C HIS A 50 -6.80 7.75 6.57
N ILE A 51 -7.45 8.73 5.97
CA ILE A 51 -6.85 9.66 5.01
C ILE A 51 -7.14 11.10 5.42
N SER A 52 -6.22 12.01 5.10
CA SER A 52 -6.33 13.42 5.47
C SER A 52 -7.43 14.17 4.72
N THR A 53 -7.83 13.69 3.54
CA THR A 53 -8.84 14.30 2.68
C THR A 53 -9.45 13.26 1.73
N THR A 54 -10.69 13.48 1.32
CA THR A 54 -11.42 12.72 0.28
C THR A 54 -11.45 13.46 -1.06
N SER A 55 -10.59 14.45 -1.26
CA SER A 55 -10.47 15.18 -2.53
C SER A 55 -9.04 15.58 -2.79
N TYR A 56 -8.65 15.71 -4.06
CA TYR A 56 -7.27 16.01 -4.44
C TYR A 56 -7.18 16.89 -5.69
N LYS A 57 -6.08 17.66 -5.76
CA LYS A 57 -5.61 18.34 -6.98
C LYS A 57 -4.38 17.61 -7.50
N ALA A 58 -4.10 17.70 -8.80
CA ALA A 58 -2.88 17.15 -9.37
C ALA A 58 -1.64 17.69 -8.63
N GLY A 59 -0.65 16.83 -8.38
CA GLY A 59 0.56 17.13 -7.61
C GLY A 59 0.37 17.31 -6.10
N SER A 60 -0.85 17.24 -5.55
CA SER A 60 -1.07 17.32 -4.10
C SER A 60 -0.63 16.04 -3.38
N VAL A 61 -0.42 16.16 -2.07
CA VAL A 61 -0.06 15.04 -1.20
C VAL A 61 -1.21 14.72 -0.26
N ILE A 62 -1.57 13.44 -0.19
CA ILE A 62 -2.50 12.90 0.79
C ILE A 62 -1.69 12.12 1.83
N THR A 63 -1.91 12.41 3.10
CA THR A 63 -1.34 11.62 4.19
C THR A 63 -2.39 10.65 4.71
N GLY A 64 -1.94 9.51 5.23
CA GLY A 64 -2.84 8.53 5.78
C GLY A 64 -2.19 7.63 6.82
N SER A 65 -3.04 6.88 7.50
CA SER A 65 -2.65 5.85 8.45
C SER A 65 -3.52 4.61 8.31
N ILE A 66 -2.94 3.47 8.64
CA ILE A 66 -3.61 2.19 8.75
C ILE A 66 -3.54 1.79 10.21
N THR A 67 -4.69 1.57 10.84
CA THR A 67 -4.78 1.20 12.25
C THR A 67 -5.79 0.09 12.47
N PRO A 68 -5.61 -0.75 13.50
CA PRO A 68 -6.67 -1.62 13.99
C PRO A 68 -7.89 -0.82 14.46
N THR A 69 -9.08 -1.37 14.26
CA THR A 69 -10.36 -0.79 14.74
C THR A 69 -10.85 -1.44 16.04
N GLN A 70 -10.20 -2.53 16.47
CA GLN A 70 -10.53 -3.31 17.66
C GLN A 70 -9.26 -3.59 18.46
N GLU A 71 -9.39 -3.73 19.78
CA GLU A 71 -8.26 -4.06 20.66
C GLU A 71 -7.70 -5.46 20.37
N GLY A 72 -6.39 -5.64 20.64
CA GLY A 72 -5.73 -6.94 20.48
C GLY A 72 -5.22 -7.24 19.07
N HIS A 73 -5.52 -6.39 18.09
CA HIS A 73 -5.08 -6.57 16.70
C HIS A 73 -3.81 -5.79 16.37
N MET A 74 -2.93 -6.38 15.55
CA MET A 74 -1.65 -5.77 15.17
C MET A 74 -1.28 -6.05 13.70
N ILE A 75 -0.61 -5.09 13.06
CA ILE A 75 -0.23 -5.18 11.65
C ILE A 75 1.17 -5.82 11.55
N ARG A 76 1.30 -6.94 10.83
CA ARG A 76 2.61 -7.52 10.49
C ARG A 76 3.02 -7.21 9.06
N GLY A 77 2.10 -7.37 8.11
CA GLY A 77 2.34 -7.09 6.70
C GLY A 77 1.24 -6.25 6.08
N ILE A 78 1.61 -5.44 5.09
CA ILE A 78 0.67 -4.68 4.26
C ILE A 78 1.03 -4.78 2.78
N LEU A 79 0.04 -4.60 1.92
CA LEU A 79 0.20 -4.13 0.55
C LEU A 79 -0.90 -3.12 0.26
N LEU A 80 -0.52 -1.85 0.10
CA LEU A 80 -1.39 -0.70 -0.10
C LEU A 80 -1.20 -0.15 -1.52
N GLN A 81 -2.30 0.15 -2.21
CA GLN A 81 -2.31 0.76 -3.54
C GLN A 81 -3.38 1.83 -3.63
N ALA A 82 -3.17 2.89 -4.43
CA ALA A 82 -4.26 3.72 -4.93
C ALA A 82 -4.73 3.13 -6.28
N ARG A 83 -6.03 2.87 -6.42
CA ARG A 83 -6.61 2.27 -7.63
C ARG A 83 -7.74 3.12 -8.17
N SER A 84 -7.76 3.29 -9.50
CA SER A 84 -8.84 3.98 -10.20
C SER A 84 -10.19 3.32 -9.91
N THR A 85 -11.23 4.13 -9.74
CA THR A 85 -12.61 3.64 -9.58
C THR A 85 -13.20 3.12 -10.89
N THR A 86 -12.69 3.58 -12.03
CA THR A 86 -13.16 3.18 -13.38
C THR A 86 -12.34 2.03 -13.96
N ASN A 87 -11.04 1.97 -13.64
CA ASN A 87 -10.14 0.87 -14.02
C ASN A 87 -9.38 0.33 -12.81
N THR A 88 -9.97 -0.63 -12.11
CA THR A 88 -9.42 -1.17 -10.85
C THR A 88 -8.06 -1.90 -10.99
N SER A 89 -7.57 -2.13 -12.21
CA SER A 89 -6.22 -2.67 -12.46
C SER A 89 -5.16 -1.59 -12.51
N GLU A 90 -5.56 -0.33 -12.69
CA GLU A 90 -4.66 0.81 -12.75
C GLU A 90 -4.22 1.23 -11.35
N MET A 91 -2.90 1.26 -11.14
CA MET A 91 -2.27 1.73 -9.91
C MET A 91 -1.82 3.18 -10.11
N LEU A 92 -2.23 4.06 -9.21
CA LEU A 92 -2.12 5.51 -9.38
C LEU A 92 -1.13 6.15 -8.40
N GLY A 93 -0.55 7.27 -8.84
CA GLY A 93 0.31 8.12 -8.02
C GLY A 93 1.58 7.46 -7.52
N THR A 94 2.17 8.05 -6.50
CA THR A 94 3.45 7.62 -5.92
C THR A 94 3.36 7.60 -4.41
N PHE A 95 3.70 6.47 -3.79
CA PHE A 95 3.86 6.40 -2.34
C PHE A 95 5.21 6.93 -1.91
N VAL A 96 5.23 7.61 -0.77
CA VAL A 96 6.45 8.03 -0.08
C VAL A 96 6.42 7.40 1.31
N PRO A 97 7.33 6.45 1.62
CA PRO A 97 7.43 5.86 2.94
C PRO A 97 7.76 6.93 3.99
N THR A 98 6.98 6.97 5.07
CA THR A 98 7.18 7.91 6.19
C THR A 98 7.90 7.27 7.38
N SER A 99 8.27 5.99 7.28
CA SER A 99 9.02 5.25 8.29
C SER A 99 9.92 4.19 7.65
N THR A 100 10.86 3.65 8.42
CA THR A 100 11.74 2.54 7.99
C THR A 100 11.05 1.18 7.97
N ASP A 101 9.81 1.11 8.49
CA ASP A 101 9.00 -0.10 8.55
C ASP A 101 8.27 -0.41 7.24
N THR A 102 8.32 0.52 6.26
CA THR A 102 7.71 0.36 4.94
C THR A 102 8.68 0.76 3.82
N HIS A 103 8.38 0.27 2.62
CA HIS A 103 9.05 0.68 1.38
C HIS A 103 8.07 0.51 0.21
N THR A 104 8.44 1.01 -0.96
CA THR A 104 7.59 0.99 -2.14
C THR A 104 7.91 -0.20 -3.07
N VAL A 105 6.89 -0.66 -3.79
CA VAL A 105 6.94 -1.75 -4.76
C VAL A 105 5.93 -1.46 -5.88
N CYS A 106 5.94 -2.25 -6.95
CA CYS A 106 4.99 -2.19 -8.07
C CYS A 106 5.12 -0.98 -9.01
N GLY A 107 4.63 -1.17 -10.23
CA GLY A 107 4.53 -0.11 -11.23
C GLY A 107 5.88 0.47 -11.66
N PRO A 108 5.86 1.61 -12.36
CA PRO A 108 7.08 2.30 -12.76
C PRO A 108 7.94 2.63 -11.54
N GLN A 109 9.24 2.30 -11.62
CA GLN A 109 10.24 2.60 -10.58
C GLN A 109 9.92 2.03 -9.19
N ASN A 110 9.00 1.07 -9.05
CA ASN A 110 8.57 0.50 -7.77
C ASN A 110 7.94 1.53 -6.81
N LEU A 111 7.10 2.44 -7.31
CA LEU A 111 6.55 3.56 -6.53
C LEU A 111 5.03 3.50 -6.29
N THR A 112 4.31 2.59 -6.96
CA THR A 112 2.83 2.65 -7.01
C THR A 112 2.13 1.82 -5.93
N ALA A 113 2.89 1.15 -5.07
CA ALA A 113 2.37 0.44 -3.91
C ALA A 113 3.31 0.58 -2.71
N LEU A 114 2.75 0.53 -1.50
CA LEU A 114 3.51 0.50 -0.25
C LEU A 114 3.40 -0.89 0.39
N THR A 115 4.53 -1.45 0.83
CA THR A 115 4.58 -2.71 1.57
C THR A 115 5.46 -2.60 2.83
N HIS A 116 5.42 -3.61 3.69
CA HIS A 116 6.20 -3.67 4.92
C HIS A 116 7.66 -4.04 4.64
N SER A 117 8.60 -3.52 5.43
CA SER A 117 10.03 -3.84 5.32
C SER A 117 10.51 -4.91 6.30
N ASN A 118 9.69 -5.23 7.30
CA ASN A 118 9.96 -6.25 8.31
C ASN A 118 8.66 -6.82 8.90
N PRO A 119 8.69 -8.05 9.47
CA PRO A 119 7.50 -8.73 9.98
C PRO A 119 7.12 -8.33 11.42
N LYS A 120 7.76 -7.32 12.02
CA LYS A 120 7.43 -6.88 13.39
C LYS A 120 6.00 -6.39 13.46
N GLN A 121 5.36 -6.60 14.60
CA GLN A 121 4.02 -6.07 14.86
C GLN A 121 4.04 -4.55 14.97
N LYS A 122 3.07 -3.90 14.34
CA LYS A 122 2.92 -2.44 14.27
C LYS A 122 1.50 -2.09 14.71
N ALA A 123 1.37 -1.11 15.60
CA ALA A 123 0.07 -0.58 16.02
C ALA A 123 -0.55 0.33 14.95
N ALA A 124 0.30 0.94 14.13
CA ALA A 124 -0.10 1.77 13.01
C ALA A 124 0.94 1.70 11.90
N VAL A 125 0.51 1.93 10.66
CA VAL A 125 1.41 2.24 9.54
C VAL A 125 0.98 3.56 8.93
N THR A 126 1.88 4.53 8.86
CA THR A 126 1.63 5.81 8.20
C THR A 126 2.18 5.80 6.78
N PHE A 127 1.61 6.65 5.94
CA PHE A 127 2.07 6.83 4.56
C PHE A 127 1.77 8.24 4.04
N SER A 128 2.52 8.64 3.02
CA SER A 128 2.18 9.75 2.14
C SER A 128 1.98 9.22 0.73
N TRP A 129 1.02 9.78 0.02
CA TRP A 129 0.74 9.49 -1.38
C TRP A 129 0.70 10.80 -2.16
N MET A 130 1.49 10.86 -3.23
CA MET A 130 1.59 12.00 -4.12
C MET A 130 0.76 11.76 -5.37
N ALA A 131 -0.15 12.68 -5.65
CA ALA A 131 -0.93 12.69 -6.87
C ALA A 131 -0.01 12.91 -8.08
N PRO A 132 -0.28 12.28 -9.24
CA PRO A 132 0.42 12.58 -10.48
C PRO A 132 0.31 14.06 -10.87
N SER A 133 1.17 14.50 -11.78
CA SER A 133 1.14 15.88 -12.31
C SER A 133 -0.11 16.20 -13.12
N GLU A 134 -0.79 15.18 -13.62
CA GLU A 134 -2.07 15.28 -14.32
C GLU A 134 -3.18 14.61 -13.51
N PRO A 135 -4.43 15.09 -13.60
CA PRO A 135 -5.56 14.45 -12.95
C PRO A 135 -5.80 13.03 -13.49
N VAL A 136 -6.13 12.10 -12.60
CA VAL A 136 -6.35 10.68 -12.91
C VAL A 136 -7.76 10.21 -12.58
N GLY A 137 -8.68 11.14 -12.33
CA GLY A 137 -10.03 10.85 -11.89
C GLY A 137 -10.11 10.32 -10.46
N ASP A 138 -11.29 9.82 -10.11
CA ASP A 138 -11.57 9.32 -8.77
C ASP A 138 -10.89 7.99 -8.50
N PHE A 139 -10.35 7.84 -7.30
CA PHE A 139 -9.64 6.63 -6.89
C PHE A 139 -9.98 6.24 -5.45
N ILE A 140 -9.59 5.02 -5.07
CA ILE A 140 -9.66 4.51 -3.70
C ILE A 140 -8.30 3.97 -3.27
N PHE A 141 -7.96 4.10 -1.99
CA PHE A 141 -6.88 3.30 -1.42
C PHE A 141 -7.41 1.90 -1.14
N ARG A 142 -6.73 0.89 -1.67
CA ARG A 142 -7.01 -0.53 -1.49
C ARG A 142 -5.87 -1.17 -0.73
N LEU A 143 -6.21 -1.95 0.29
CA LEU A 143 -5.26 -2.54 1.22
C LEU A 143 -5.48 -4.05 1.38
N THR A 144 -4.36 -4.74 1.51
CA THR A 144 -4.27 -6.08 2.09
C THR A 144 -3.46 -6.01 3.37
N ILE A 145 -3.97 -6.64 4.44
CA ILE A 145 -3.28 -6.75 5.73
C ILE A 145 -2.99 -8.21 6.03
N VAL A 146 -1.80 -8.48 6.55
CA VAL A 146 -1.42 -9.73 7.21
C VAL A 146 -1.25 -9.43 8.71
N GLU A 147 -2.04 -10.10 9.53
CA GLU A 147 -1.92 -10.05 10.98
C GLU A 147 -1.02 -11.18 11.48
N ASN A 148 -1.26 -12.43 11.07
CA ASN A 148 -0.48 -13.60 11.48
C ASN A 148 0.05 -14.36 10.25
N PHE A 149 1.25 -14.94 10.38
CA PHE A 149 1.84 -15.77 9.31
C PHE A 149 1.55 -17.27 9.51
N HIS A 150 1.51 -17.72 10.77
CA HIS A 150 1.28 -19.13 11.13
C HIS A 150 0.43 -19.24 12.42
N PRO A 151 -0.87 -19.60 12.34
CA PRO A 151 -1.64 -19.75 11.11
C PRO A 151 -1.71 -18.42 10.32
N SER A 152 -1.87 -18.52 9.00
CA SER A 152 -2.01 -17.33 8.14
C SER A 152 -3.34 -16.65 8.46
N GLN A 153 -3.32 -15.35 8.73
CA GLN A 153 -4.53 -14.53 8.93
C GLN A 153 -4.32 -13.22 8.18
N TYR A 154 -5.13 -13.03 7.15
CA TYR A 154 -5.08 -11.85 6.31
C TYR A 154 -6.46 -11.44 5.82
N TRP A 155 -6.58 -10.14 5.52
CA TRP A 155 -7.77 -9.53 4.95
C TRP A 155 -7.40 -8.85 3.64
N LEU A 156 -8.28 -9.00 2.66
CA LEU A 156 -8.15 -8.42 1.34
C LEU A 156 -9.17 -7.29 1.19
N ASN A 157 -8.94 -6.41 0.23
CA ASN A 157 -9.94 -5.43 -0.22
C ASN A 157 -10.47 -4.51 0.88
N ILE A 158 -9.64 -4.17 1.86
CA ILE A 158 -9.92 -3.07 2.78
C ILE A 158 -9.80 -1.77 1.99
N THR A 159 -10.83 -0.92 2.00
CA THR A 159 -10.86 0.30 1.18
C THR A 159 -11.04 1.56 2.02
N SER A 160 -10.41 2.66 1.59
CA SER A 160 -10.74 4.00 2.07
C SER A 160 -12.08 4.47 1.47
N PRO A 161 -12.63 5.62 1.93
CA PRO A 161 -13.56 6.40 1.11
C PRO A 161 -12.95 6.75 -0.25
N VAL A 162 -13.81 7.07 -1.22
CA VAL A 162 -13.41 7.58 -2.53
C VAL A 162 -12.69 8.92 -2.35
N VAL A 163 -11.59 9.09 -3.07
CA VAL A 163 -10.89 10.36 -3.20
C VAL A 163 -11.25 10.95 -4.56
N SER A 164 -11.94 12.08 -4.53
CA SER A 164 -12.48 12.73 -5.73
C SER A 164 -11.50 13.70 -6.37
N ASP A 165 -11.45 13.68 -7.70
CA ASP A 165 -10.64 14.59 -8.50
C ASP A 165 -11.30 15.98 -8.60
N CYS A 166 -10.62 17.00 -8.09
CA CYS A 166 -11.13 18.36 -8.09
C CYS A 166 -11.23 18.98 -9.49
N SER A 167 -10.57 18.43 -10.51
CA SER A 167 -10.73 18.91 -11.89
C SER A 167 -12.11 18.61 -12.47
N GLN A 168 -12.85 17.67 -11.88
CA GLN A 168 -14.19 17.26 -12.31
C GLN A 168 -15.30 18.11 -11.67
N LYS A 169 -15.00 18.92 -10.65
CA LYS A 169 -16.02 19.70 -9.95
C LYS A 169 -16.33 21.00 -10.69
N THR A 170 -17.57 21.14 -11.14
CA THR A 170 -18.13 22.42 -11.61
C THR A 170 -18.44 23.33 -10.43
N ALA A 171 -18.14 24.63 -10.56
CA ALA A 171 -18.22 25.71 -9.55
C ALA A 171 -19.60 26.00 -8.91
N THR A 172 -20.56 25.06 -8.99
CA THR A 172 -21.90 25.17 -8.42
C THR A 172 -22.16 24.18 -7.28
N ASP A 173 -21.16 23.42 -6.84
CA ASP A 173 -21.30 22.52 -5.69
C ASP A 173 -21.06 23.29 -4.37
N PRO A 174 -22.08 23.47 -3.51
CA PRO A 174 -21.95 24.22 -2.26
C PRO A 174 -21.16 23.50 -1.15
N ASP A 175 -20.76 22.24 -1.36
CA ASP A 175 -19.87 21.47 -0.46
C ASP A 175 -18.51 21.21 -1.16
N ASP A 176 -17.86 22.29 -1.62
CA ASP A 176 -16.61 22.13 -2.34
C ASP A 176 -15.39 21.95 -1.43
N SER A 177 -15.19 20.71 -0.99
CA SER A 177 -13.97 20.23 -0.34
C SER A 177 -12.64 20.53 -1.08
N CYS A 178 -12.69 21.03 -2.33
CA CYS A 178 -11.52 21.37 -3.12
C CYS A 178 -11.01 22.81 -2.94
N GLU A 179 -11.85 23.73 -2.44
CA GLU A 179 -11.46 25.13 -2.21
C GLU A 179 -10.45 25.27 -1.07
N ASP A 180 -10.59 24.44 -0.02
CA ASP A 180 -9.73 24.47 1.17
C ASP A 180 -8.41 23.67 1.02
N LEU A 181 -8.18 23.00 -0.11
CA LEU A 181 -6.94 22.26 -0.32
C LEU A 181 -5.78 23.21 -0.61
N PRO A 182 -4.64 23.10 0.11
CA PRO A 182 -3.48 23.93 -0.16
C PRO A 182 -3.05 23.74 -1.60
N THR A 183 -2.86 24.85 -2.32
CA THR A 183 -2.31 24.81 -3.67
C THR A 183 -0.95 24.12 -3.62
N PRO A 184 -0.68 23.13 -4.49
CA PRO A 184 0.63 22.49 -4.51
C PRO A 184 1.67 23.56 -4.83
N HIS A 185 2.45 23.93 -3.82
CA HIS A 185 3.72 24.61 -4.06
C HIS A 185 4.56 23.61 -4.85
N PHE A 186 5.14 24.07 -5.97
CA PHE A 186 6.13 23.30 -6.72
C PHE A 186 7.15 22.76 -5.72
N PHE A 187 7.07 21.47 -5.41
CA PHE A 187 8.02 20.83 -4.49
C PHE A 187 9.37 20.84 -5.19
N ASP A 188 10.29 21.68 -4.71
CA ASP A 188 11.68 21.59 -5.11
C ASP A 188 12.26 20.33 -4.49
N VAL A 189 12.44 19.30 -5.32
CA VAL A 189 12.98 17.99 -4.94
C VAL A 189 14.41 18.10 -4.37
N SER A 190 15.05 19.28 -4.51
CA SER A 190 16.35 19.59 -3.92
C SER A 190 16.35 19.60 -2.39
N GLU A 191 15.21 19.82 -1.73
CA GLU A 191 15.12 19.88 -0.26
C GLU A 191 15.25 18.49 0.40
N TYR A 192 15.02 17.41 -0.35
CA TYR A 192 15.13 16.02 0.11
C TYR A 192 16.41 15.30 -0.36
N GLY A 193 17.39 16.02 -0.91
CA GLY A 193 18.73 15.49 -1.18
C GLY A 193 18.85 14.55 -2.39
N TYR A 194 17.85 14.46 -3.26
CA TYR A 194 17.96 13.67 -4.49
C TYR A 194 18.53 14.54 -5.62
N LYS A 195 19.79 14.26 -5.98
CA LYS A 195 20.52 14.93 -7.06
C LYS A 195 20.17 14.24 -8.39
N PHE A 196 19.37 14.88 -9.23
CA PHE A 196 19.20 14.44 -10.62
C PHE A 196 20.39 14.94 -11.44
N GLU A 197 21.30 14.04 -11.81
CA GLU A 197 22.25 14.30 -12.90
C GLU A 197 21.48 14.22 -14.22
N ARG A 198 21.38 15.36 -14.92
CA ARG A 198 20.77 15.43 -16.25
C ARG A 198 21.65 14.64 -17.23
N LEU A 199 21.01 13.76 -18.00
CA LEU A 199 21.52 13.29 -19.30
C LEU A 199 21.41 14.42 -20.34
#